data_AF-A0A3N5R1S6-F1
#
_entry.id   AF-A0A3N5R1S6-F1
#
_cell.length_a   1.000
_cell.length_b   1.000
_cell.length_c   1.000
_cell.angle_alpha   90.00
_cell.angle_beta   90.00
_cell.angle_gamma   90.00
#
_symmetry.space_group_name_H-M   'P 1'
#
loop_
_entity.id
_entity.type
_entity.pdbx_description
1 polymer ?
#
loop_
_entity_poly.entity_id
_entity_poly.type
_entity_poly.pdbx_seq_one_letter_code
_entity_poly.pdbx_strand_id
1 'polypeptide(L)'
;CFGDYWRPKYSVPNKKMVEAVNLLAKTEGILLDPVYTGKTMAGLIDLSRQGYFKKGEKVLFLHTGGSPALYAYMKSILGEEAVDG
;
A
#
# COMPACT_ATOMS: atom_id res chain seq x y z
N CYS A 1 6.12 17.65 -3.20
CA CYS A 1 5.26 16.61 -3.79
C CYS A 1 5.66 15.29 -3.16
N PHE A 2 4.71 14.49 -2.65
CA PHE A 2 5.01 13.15 -2.13
C PHE A 2 5.26 12.20 -3.29
N GLY A 3 6.34 11.42 -3.24
CA GLY A 3 6.81 10.62 -4.35
C GLY A 3 7.42 9.30 -3.91
N ASP A 4 7.96 8.56 -4.87
CA ASP A 4 8.75 7.34 -4.67
C ASP A 4 8.05 6.08 -4.15
N TYR A 5 6.85 6.17 -3.57
CA TYR A 5 6.07 4.96 -3.18
C TYR A 5 5.69 4.06 -4.38
N TRP A 6 5.72 4.63 -5.60
CA TRP A 6 5.45 3.89 -6.83
C TRP A 6 6.64 3.05 -7.31
N ARG A 7 7.86 3.34 -6.81
CA ARG A 7 9.09 2.64 -7.19
C ARG A 7 8.96 1.12 -6.96
N PRO A 8 9.76 0.30 -7.65
CA PRO A 8 10.79 0.68 -8.63
C PRO A 8 10.21 1.15 -9.97
N LYS A 9 9.05 0.60 -10.37
CA LYS A 9 8.36 0.87 -11.64
C LYS A 9 6.86 0.65 -11.48
N TYR A 10 6.10 1.07 -12.49
CA TYR A 10 4.69 0.72 -12.61
C TYR A 10 4.49 -0.80 -12.46
N SER A 11 3.46 -1.20 -11.71
CA SER A 11 3.08 -2.59 -11.47
C SER A 11 4.07 -3.48 -10.72
N VAL A 12 5.29 -3.00 -10.40
CA VAL A 12 6.27 -3.81 -9.66
C VAL A 12 6.03 -3.69 -8.16
N PRO A 13 5.85 -4.81 -7.44
CA PRO A 13 5.70 -4.84 -5.98
C PRO A 13 6.92 -4.28 -5.24
N ASN A 14 6.68 -3.71 -4.05
CA ASN A 14 7.73 -3.29 -3.12
C ASN A 14 7.31 -3.58 -1.67
N LYS A 15 8.26 -3.63 -0.73
CA LYS A 15 7.98 -4.00 0.67
C LYS A 15 6.98 -3.08 1.36
N LYS A 16 7.04 -1.76 1.12
CA LYS A 16 6.10 -0.79 1.72
C LYS A 16 4.66 -1.04 1.26
N MET A 17 4.46 -1.38 -0.02
CA MET A 17 3.17 -1.76 -0.57
C MET A 17 2.69 -3.07 0.08
N VAL A 18 3.55 -4.08 0.16
CA VAL A 18 3.19 -5.38 0.78
C VAL A 18 2.78 -5.19 2.24
N GLU A 19 3.50 -4.36 2.99
CA GLU A 19 3.15 -3.98 4.36
C GLU A 19 1.77 -3.32 4.41
N ALA A 20 1.50 -2.34 3.55
CA ALA A 20 0.23 -1.61 3.52
C ALA A 20 -0.96 -2.51 3.20
N VAL A 21 -0.84 -3.39 2.19
CA VAL A 21 -1.87 -4.37 1.84
C VAL A 21 -2.14 -5.32 3.00
N ASN A 22 -1.09 -5.86 3.62
CA ASN A 22 -1.23 -6.78 4.74
C ASN A 22 -1.81 -6.10 5.99
N LEU A 23 -1.40 -4.87 6.28
CA LEU A 23 -1.91 -4.12 7.43
C LEU A 23 -3.41 -3.90 7.29
N LEU A 24 -3.87 -3.34 6.18
CA LEU A 24 -5.29 -3.03 5.98
C LEU A 24 -6.16 -4.29 5.92
N ALA A 25 -5.67 -5.37 5.32
CA ALA A 25 -6.37 -6.64 5.31
C ALA A 25 -6.52 -7.22 6.72
N LYS A 26 -5.49 -7.14 7.56
CA LYS A 26 -5.48 -7.72 8.91
C LYS A 26 -6.22 -6.88 9.94
N THR A 27 -6.19 -5.55 9.82
CA THR A 27 -6.82 -4.66 10.82
C THR A 27 -8.25 -4.28 10.46
N GLU A 28 -8.53 -4.05 9.17
CA GLU A 28 -9.83 -3.51 8.71
C GLU A 28 -10.61 -4.48 7.79
N GLY A 29 -10.01 -5.60 7.38
CA GLY A 29 -10.63 -6.50 6.39
C GLY A 29 -10.76 -5.87 4.99
N ILE A 30 -10.01 -4.79 4.71
CA ILE A 30 -10.06 -4.08 3.43
C ILE A 30 -8.94 -4.58 2.51
N LEU A 31 -9.33 -4.99 1.31
CA LEU A 31 -8.42 -5.52 0.30
C LEU A 31 -7.97 -4.44 -0.69
N LEU A 32 -6.72 -4.00 -0.52
CA LEU A 32 -6.06 -3.10 -1.47
C LEU A 32 -5.39 -3.87 -2.60
N ASP A 33 -5.17 -3.20 -3.73
CA ASP A 33 -4.45 -3.73 -4.87
C ASP A 33 -2.94 -3.38 -4.83
N PRO A 34 -2.06 -4.23 -5.38
CA PRO A 34 -0.61 -4.04 -5.31
C PRO A 34 -0.03 -3.03 -6.32
N VAL A 35 -0.84 -2.52 -7.27
CA VAL A 35 -0.41 -1.58 -8.32
C VAL A 35 -0.71 -0.13 -7.96
N TYR A 36 -1.85 0.16 -7.35
CA TYR A 36 -2.32 1.51 -7.03
C TYR A 36 -2.57 1.68 -5.53
N THR A 37 -3.65 1.10 -5.02
CA THR A 37 -4.19 1.47 -3.71
C THR A 37 -3.28 1.03 -2.57
N GLY A 38 -2.55 -0.08 -2.70
CA GLY A 38 -1.49 -0.49 -1.78
C GLY A 38 -0.33 0.49 -1.73
N LYS A 39 0.09 1.05 -2.87
CA LYS A 39 1.17 2.06 -2.94
C LYS A 39 0.73 3.41 -2.40
N THR A 40 -0.51 3.83 -2.67
CA THR A 40 -1.08 5.05 -2.09
C THR A 40 -1.25 4.93 -0.58
N MET A 41 -1.70 3.77 -0.09
CA MET A 41 -1.82 3.50 1.34
C MET A 41 -0.45 3.44 2.02
N ALA A 42 0.56 2.85 1.38
CA ALA A 42 1.94 2.89 1.87
C ALA A 42 2.43 4.32 2.07
N GLY A 43 2.11 5.22 1.14
CA GLY A 43 2.39 6.65 1.27
C GLY A 43 1.63 7.29 2.43
N LEU A 44 0.33 7.01 2.57
CA LEU A 44 -0.49 7.54 3.67
C LEU A 44 0.05 7.11 5.04
N ILE A 45 0.40 5.83 5.19
CA ILE A 45 0.98 5.27 6.42
C ILE A 45 2.31 5.95 6.76
N ASP A 46 3.20 6.10 5.78
CA ASP A 46 4.51 6.73 5.97
C ASP A 46 4.38 8.21 6.37
N LEU A 47 3.49 8.95 5.73
CA LEU A 47 3.19 10.34 6.10
C LEU A 47 2.61 10.46 7.52
N SER A 48 1.74 9.54 7.91
CA SER A 48 1.22 9.47 9.28
C SER A 48 2.33 9.21 10.29
N ARG A 49 3.23 8.24 10.01
CA ARG A 49 4.39 7.91 10.86
C ARG A 49 5.38 9.08 10.99
N GLN A 50 5.52 9.88 9.94
CA GLN A 50 6.36 11.08 9.92
C GLN A 50 5.71 12.29 10.63
N GLY A 51 4.47 12.16 11.12
CA GLY A 51 3.76 13.25 11.79
C GLY A 51 3.31 14.36 10.83
N TYR A 52 3.16 14.06 9.53
CA TYR A 52 2.70 15.03 8.54
C TYR A 52 1.28 15.53 8.85
N PHE A 53 0.39 14.62 9.25
CA PHE A 53 -0.96 14.96 9.69
C PHE A 53 -0.97 15.33 11.17
N LYS A 54 -1.73 16.37 11.53
CA LYS A 54 -1.86 16.78 12.92
C LYS A 54 -2.65 15.74 13.73
N LYS A 55 -2.38 15.65 15.03
CA LYS A 55 -3.17 14.81 15.93
C LYS A 55 -4.66 15.20 15.85
N GLY A 56 -5.51 14.23 15.56
CA GLY A 56 -6.96 14.42 15.43
C GLY A 56 -7.41 14.98 14.07
N GLU A 57 -6.50 15.20 13.12
CA GLU A 57 -6.85 15.57 11.75
C GLU A 57 -7.60 14.44 11.06
N LYS A 58 -8.68 14.77 10.35
CA LYS A 58 -9.51 13.81 9.63
C LYS A 58 -8.99 13.65 8.21
N VAL A 59 -8.53 12.45 7.86
CA VAL A 59 -8.01 12.14 6.53
C VAL A 59 -8.94 11.16 5.82
N LEU A 60 -9.33 11.51 4.59
CA LEU A 60 -10.11 10.63 3.72
C LEU A 60 -9.18 9.92 2.74
N PHE A 61 -9.12 8.59 2.81
CA PHE A 61 -8.47 7.77 1.80
C PHE A 61 -9.49 7.38 0.73
N LEU A 62 -9.22 7.70 -0.54
CA LEU A 62 -10.05 7.27 -1.66
C LEU A 62 -9.61 5.88 -2.13
N HIS A 63 -10.33 4.84 -1.71
CA HIS A 63 -10.07 3.48 -2.15
C HIS A 63 -10.64 3.26 -3.56
N THR A 64 -9.77 3.38 -4.58
CA THR A 64 -10.15 3.30 -6.01
C THR A 64 -10.35 1.87 -6.55
N GLY A 65 -10.51 0.87 -5.69
CA GLY A 65 -10.66 -0.54 -6.09
C GLY A 65 -9.34 -1.22 -6.49
N GLY A 66 -9.40 -2.12 -7.48
CA GLY A 66 -8.26 -2.87 -8.02
C GLY A 66 -8.02 -4.25 -7.40
N SER A 67 -8.77 -4.64 -6.37
CA SER A 67 -8.56 -5.88 -5.61
C SER A 67 -8.48 -7.18 -6.43
N PRO A 68 -9.13 -7.35 -7.61
CA PRO A 68 -8.90 -8.55 -8.43
C PRO A 68 -7.44 -8.75 -8.86
N ALA A 69 -6.61 -7.68 -8.88
CA ALA A 69 -5.19 -7.81 -9.17
C ALA A 69 -4.46 -8.65 -8.11
N LEU A 70 -4.97 -8.76 -6.87
CA LEU A 70 -4.36 -9.56 -5.80
C LEU A 70 -4.04 -10.99 -6.25
N TYR A 71 -4.92 -11.62 -7.03
CA TYR A 71 -4.73 -12.98 -7.51
C TYR A 71 -3.50 -13.13 -8.42
N ALA A 72 -3.12 -12.08 -9.15
CA ALA A 72 -1.93 -12.09 -10.00
C ALA A 72 -0.61 -11.87 -9.22
N TYR A 73 -0.68 -11.34 -8.00
CA TYR A 73 0.48 -10.96 -7.18
C TYR A 73 0.51 -11.67 -5.81
N MET A 74 -0.25 -12.76 -5.66
CA MET A 74 -0.36 -13.49 -4.40
C MET A 74 1.01 -13.84 -3.80
N LYS A 75 1.93 -14.33 -4.62
CA LYS A 75 3.28 -14.71 -4.16
C LYS A 75 4.02 -13.54 -3.50
N SER A 76 4.05 -12.39 -4.16
CA SER A 76 4.63 -11.15 -3.61
C SER A 76 3.99 -10.73 -2.27
N ILE A 77 2.66 -10.78 -2.19
CA ILE A 77 1.92 -10.29 -1.01
C ILE A 77 2.01 -11.25 0.18
N LEU A 78 2.06 -12.55 -0.10
CA LEU A 78 2.20 -13.62 0.90
C LEU A 78 3.68 -13.86 1.29
N GLY A 79 4.63 -13.16 0.66
CA GLY A 79 6.05 -13.29 0.97
C GLY A 79 6.69 -14.56 0.40
N GLU A 80 6.08 -15.15 -0.63
CA GLU A 80 6.57 -16.34 -1.34
C GLU A 80 7.57 -16.00 -2.46
N GLU A 81 7.76 -14.71 -2.75
CA GLU A 81 8.82 -14.23 -3.64
C GLU A 81 9.42 -12.91 -3.13
N ALA A 82 10.65 -12.64 -3.52
CA ALA A 82 11.33 -11.40 -3.15
C ALA A 82 10.71 -10.20 -3.85
N VAL A 83 10.55 -9.10 -3.10
CA VAL A 83 10.08 -7.81 -3.61
C VAL A 83 11.12 -6.73 -3.32
N ASP A 84 11.14 -5.70 -4.15
CA ASP A 84 12.10 -4.60 -4.05
C ASP A 84 11.87 -3.72 -2.82
N GLY A 85 12.95 -3.09 -2.35
CA GLY A 85 12.95 -2.11 -1.26
C GLY A 85 12.73 -2.75 0.09
#